data_AF-A0A9E5X953-F1
#
_entry.id   AF-A0A9E5X953-F1
#
_cell.length_a   1.000
_cell.length_b   1.000
_cell.length_c   1.000
_cell.angle_alpha   90.00
_cell.angle_beta   90.00
_cell.angle_gamma   90.00
#
_symmetry.space_group_name_H-M   'P 1'
#
loop_
_entity.id
_entity.type
_entity.pdbx_description
1 polymer ?
#
loop_
_entity_poly.entity_id
_entity_poly.type
_entity_poly.pdbx_seq_one_letter_code
_entity_poly.pdbx_strand_id
1 'polypeptide(L)'
;MSSNESPGLPMAEKVRLFVRIWVLAGLSATASKRRALPDLMESYRIAGTVGSHSTYAPRKLSRAVTRSLRVGRWQPRCLIKAMVLYRLMREQGEEVELVIGLPQNPKDHIAHAWVELHGVDIGPAPGRGGHEEIARYG
;
A
#
# COMPACT_ATOMS: atom_id res chain seq x y z
N MET A 1 -3.37 -32.99 -13.20
CA MET A 1 -4.45 -31.99 -13.11
C MET A 1 -4.84 -31.87 -11.64
N SER A 2 -4.34 -30.86 -10.93
CA SER A 2 -4.70 -30.62 -9.52
C SER A 2 -4.95 -29.12 -9.34
N SER A 3 -6.19 -28.73 -9.59
CA SER A 3 -6.71 -27.40 -9.32
C SER A 3 -6.87 -27.26 -7.81
N ASN A 4 -5.86 -26.71 -7.13
CA ASN A 4 -5.96 -26.38 -5.72
C ASN A 4 -6.67 -25.03 -5.58
N GLU A 5 -8.00 -25.06 -5.60
CA GLU A 5 -8.84 -23.89 -5.33
C GLU A 5 -8.69 -23.49 -3.86
N SER A 6 -7.92 -22.43 -3.59
CA SER A 6 -7.90 -21.81 -2.26
C SER A 6 -9.30 -21.29 -1.93
N PRO A 7 -9.92 -21.66 -0.80
CA PRO A 7 -11.23 -21.14 -0.43
C PRO A 7 -11.15 -19.61 -0.35
N GLY A 8 -12.07 -18.94 -1.04
CA GLY A 8 -12.16 -17.49 -1.01
C GLY A 8 -12.33 -16.99 0.42
N LEU A 9 -11.69 -15.87 0.76
CA LEU A 9 -11.77 -15.27 2.10
C LEU A 9 -13.24 -15.16 2.58
N PRO A 10 -13.55 -15.54 3.82
CA PRO A 10 -14.89 -15.41 4.38
C PRO A 10 -15.35 -13.95 4.32
N MET A 11 -16.66 -13.74 4.10
CA MET A 11 -17.21 -12.40 3.85
C MET A 11 -16.91 -11.41 4.98
N ALA A 12 -16.91 -11.89 6.23
CA ALA A 12 -16.56 -11.09 7.40
C ALA A 12 -15.11 -10.55 7.35
N GLU A 13 -14.15 -11.36 6.88
CA GLU A 13 -12.76 -10.91 6.73
C GLU A 13 -12.61 -9.90 5.59
N LYS A 14 -13.34 -10.08 4.48
CA LYS A 14 -13.38 -9.11 3.40
C LYS A 14 -13.92 -7.76 3.87
N VAL A 15 -15.01 -7.76 4.64
CA VAL A 15 -15.59 -6.54 5.23
C VAL A 15 -14.62 -5.91 6.22
N ARG A 16 -14.01 -6.70 7.11
CA ARG A 16 -13.00 -6.22 8.07
C ARG A 16 -11.80 -5.58 7.35
N LEU A 17 -11.27 -6.23 6.32
CA LEU A 17 -10.17 -5.70 5.52
C LEU A 17 -10.57 -4.42 4.79
N PHE A 18 -11.77 -4.37 4.21
CA PHE A 18 -12.31 -3.18 3.56
C PHE A 18 -12.37 -1.99 4.53
N VAL A 19 -13.00 -2.17 5.70
CA VAL A 19 -13.11 -1.13 6.73
C VAL A 19 -11.72 -0.69 7.19
N ARG A 20 -10.81 -1.64 7.45
CA ARG A 20 -9.43 -1.35 7.85
C ARG A 20 -8.70 -0.51 6.80
N ILE A 21 -8.81 -0.86 5.52
CA ILE A 21 -8.21 -0.09 4.41
C ILE A 21 -8.71 1.36 4.43
N TRP A 22 -10.01 1.58 4.64
CA TRP A 22 -10.59 2.93 4.71
C TRP A 22 -10.12 3.73 5.91
N VAL A 23 -10.09 3.11 7.10
CA VAL A 23 -9.58 3.74 8.31
C VAL A 23 -8.12 4.15 8.12
N LEU A 24 -7.27 3.23 7.61
CA LEU A 24 -5.87 3.52 7.35
C LEU A 24 -5.69 4.61 6.30
N ALA A 25 -6.52 4.65 5.26
CA ALA A 25 -6.46 5.71 4.25
C ALA A 25 -6.80 7.08 4.85
N GLY A 26 -7.85 7.17 5.68
CA GLY A 26 -8.22 8.40 6.38
C GLY A 26 -7.14 8.88 7.36
N LEU A 27 -6.56 7.96 8.14
CA LEU A 27 -5.45 8.25 9.04
C LEU A 27 -4.20 8.71 8.28
N SER A 28 -3.83 8.01 7.20
CA SER A 28 -2.68 8.34 6.36
C SER A 28 -2.84 9.71 5.70
N ALA A 29 -4.02 10.00 5.15
CA ALA A 29 -4.31 11.29 4.52
C ALA A 29 -4.35 12.46 5.52
N THR A 30 -4.75 12.20 6.76
CA THR A 30 -4.76 13.21 7.81
C THR A 30 -3.35 13.45 8.33
N ALA A 31 -2.57 12.38 8.55
CA ALA A 31 -1.20 12.47 9.03
C ALA A 31 -0.28 13.11 7.99
N SER A 32 -0.42 12.79 6.71
CA SER A 32 0.39 13.38 5.62
C SER A 32 0.16 14.88 5.44
N LYS A 33 -0.94 15.43 5.96
CA LYS A 33 -1.20 16.88 5.99
C LYS A 33 -0.55 17.58 7.17
N ARG A 34 -0.15 16.83 8.20
CA ARG A 34 0.30 17.37 9.50
C ARG A 34 1.77 17.06 9.79
N ARG A 35 2.38 16.12 9.07
CA ARG A 35 3.75 15.63 9.32
C ARG A 35 4.49 15.46 8.00
N ALA A 36 5.81 15.57 8.06
CA ALA A 36 6.65 15.22 6.93
C ALA A 36 6.53 13.72 6.64
N LEU A 37 6.67 13.35 5.37
CA LEU A 37 6.59 11.95 4.95
C LEU A 37 7.63 11.05 5.67
N PRO A 38 8.92 11.45 5.83
CA PRO A 38 9.91 10.61 6.50
C PRO A 38 9.49 10.20 7.92
N ASP A 39 9.05 11.17 8.73
CA ASP A 39 8.62 10.92 10.12
C ASP A 39 7.44 9.95 10.19
N LEU A 40 6.53 10.05 9.21
CA LEU A 40 5.36 9.21 9.15
C LEU A 40 5.72 7.77 8.77
N MET A 41 6.62 7.60 7.81
CA MET A 41 7.12 6.29 7.39
C MET A 41 7.89 5.60 8.52
N GLU A 42 8.72 6.35 9.26
CA GLU A 42 9.42 5.84 10.43
C GLU A 42 8.44 5.37 11.52
N SER A 43 7.36 6.12 11.76
CA SER A 43 6.33 5.69 12.71
C SER A 43 5.61 4.40 12.29
N TYR A 44 5.42 4.19 10.98
CA TYR A 44 4.79 2.97 10.46
C TYR A 44 5.74 1.79 10.52
N ARG A 45 7.02 2.02 10.27
CA ARG A 45 8.09 1.02 10.42
C ARG A 45 8.12 0.46 11.84
N ILE A 46 8.16 1.33 12.84
CA ILE A 46 8.19 0.94 14.26
C ILE A 46 6.91 0.23 14.68
N ALA A 47 5.74 0.70 14.23
CA ALA A 47 4.46 0.10 14.60
C ALA A 47 4.21 -1.27 13.93
N GLY A 48 4.74 -1.48 12.73
CA GLY A 48 4.53 -2.70 11.93
C GLY A 48 5.14 -3.96 12.54
N THR A 49 6.26 -3.83 13.25
CA THR A 49 6.98 -4.96 13.89
C THR A 49 6.22 -5.66 15.02
N VAL A 50 5.07 -5.14 15.46
CA VAL A 50 4.35 -5.61 16.66
C VAL A 50 3.11 -6.47 16.34
N GLY A 51 2.75 -6.67 15.06
CA GLY A 51 1.48 -7.28 14.67
C GLY A 51 1.56 -8.76 14.25
N SER A 52 0.74 -9.62 14.87
CA SER A 52 0.38 -10.95 14.33
C SER A 52 -0.97 -10.84 13.60
N HIS A 53 -0.96 -10.42 12.33
CA HIS A 53 -2.17 -10.33 11.51
C HIS A 53 -2.27 -11.46 10.48
N SER A 54 -3.49 -11.71 10.00
CA SER A 54 -3.76 -12.65 8.90
C SER A 54 -2.82 -12.41 7.72
N THR A 55 -2.10 -13.45 7.31
CA THR A 55 -1.16 -13.41 6.19
C THR A 55 -1.93 -13.47 4.86
N TYR A 56 -1.94 -12.34 4.15
CA TYR A 56 -2.48 -12.23 2.80
C TYR A 56 -1.32 -12.25 1.82
N ALA A 57 -1.44 -12.98 0.71
CA ALA A 57 -0.44 -12.89 -0.35
C ALA A 57 -0.28 -11.42 -0.82
N PRO A 58 0.95 -10.90 -1.03
CA PRO A 58 1.19 -9.47 -1.29
C PRO A 58 0.36 -8.91 -2.46
N ARG A 59 0.28 -9.65 -3.57
CA ARG A 59 -0.54 -9.27 -4.74
C ARG A 59 -2.04 -9.31 -4.48
N LYS A 60 -2.53 -10.14 -3.55
CA LYS A 60 -3.95 -10.14 -3.15
C LYS A 60 -4.26 -8.89 -2.33
N LEU A 61 -3.37 -8.55 -1.39
CA LEU A 61 -3.51 -7.36 -0.54
C LEU A 61 -3.46 -6.06 -1.36
N SER A 62 -2.50 -5.94 -2.27
CA SER A 62 -2.39 -4.81 -3.21
C SER A 62 -3.67 -4.63 -4.04
N ARG A 63 -4.25 -5.72 -4.55
CA ARG A 63 -5.55 -5.69 -5.25
C ARG A 63 -6.69 -5.27 -4.33
N ALA A 64 -6.71 -5.73 -3.08
CA ALA A 64 -7.72 -5.35 -2.10
C ALA A 64 -7.66 -3.84 -1.79
N VAL A 65 -6.47 -3.29 -1.56
CA VAL A 65 -6.25 -1.84 -1.38
C VAL A 65 -6.75 -1.08 -2.61
N THR A 66 -6.32 -1.49 -3.80
CA THR A 66 -6.68 -0.83 -5.07
C THR A 66 -8.19 -0.81 -5.30
N ARG A 67 -8.89 -1.92 -5.04
CA ARG A 67 -10.34 -2.02 -5.23
C ARG A 67 -11.12 -1.27 -4.15
N SER A 68 -10.72 -1.41 -2.89
CA SER A 68 -11.44 -0.80 -1.76
C SER A 68 -11.43 0.72 -1.86
N LEU A 69 -10.27 1.31 -2.20
CA LEU A 69 -10.11 2.77 -2.32
C LEU A 69 -10.61 3.36 -3.65
N ARG A 70 -11.26 2.56 -4.49
CA ARG A 70 -12.05 3.03 -5.64
C ARG A 70 -13.53 3.23 -5.30
N VAL A 71 -13.98 2.73 -4.15
CA VAL A 71 -15.39 2.81 -3.74
C VAL A 71 -15.68 4.20 -3.13
N GLY A 72 -16.82 4.80 -3.46
CA GLY A 72 -17.23 6.09 -2.88
C GLY A 72 -16.68 7.33 -3.61
N ARG A 73 -16.99 8.51 -3.07
CA ARG A 73 -16.70 9.81 -3.72
C ARG A 73 -15.27 10.30 -3.52
N TRP A 74 -14.59 9.86 -2.46
CA TRP A 74 -13.22 10.23 -2.18
C TRP A 74 -12.27 9.22 -2.83
N GLN A 75 -11.42 9.68 -3.75
CA GLN A 75 -10.40 8.84 -4.40
C GLN A 75 -9.00 9.23 -3.91
N PRO A 76 -8.38 8.47 -2.99
CA PRO A 76 -7.07 8.80 -2.48
C PRO A 76 -5.99 8.82 -3.58
N ARG A 77 -5.02 9.72 -3.43
CA ARG A 77 -3.85 9.83 -4.31
C ARG A 77 -2.96 8.59 -4.21
N CYS A 78 -2.08 8.39 -5.20
CA CYS A 78 -1.10 7.29 -5.25
C CYS A 78 -0.35 7.10 -3.92
N LEU A 79 0.18 8.18 -3.35
CA LEU A 79 0.90 8.16 -2.07
C LEU A 79 0.08 7.54 -0.93
N ILE A 80 -1.18 7.93 -0.76
CA ILE A 80 -2.03 7.40 0.32
C ILE A 80 -2.31 5.91 0.12
N LYS A 81 -2.54 5.48 -1.13
CA LYS A 81 -2.74 4.06 -1.43
C LYS A 81 -1.49 3.25 -1.11
N ALA A 82 -0.31 3.76 -1.47
CA ALA A 82 0.97 3.11 -1.24
C ALA A 82 1.31 3.04 0.26
N MET A 83 1.05 4.11 1.03
CA MET A 83 1.20 4.11 2.49
C MET A 83 0.29 3.09 3.17
N VAL A 84 -0.96 2.96 2.72
CA VAL A 84 -1.89 1.94 3.24
C VAL A 84 -1.37 0.53 2.97
N LEU A 85 -0.88 0.27 1.76
CA LEU A 85 -0.28 -1.03 1.42
C LEU A 85 0.98 -1.30 2.23
N TYR A 86 1.89 -0.32 2.33
CA TYR A 86 3.11 -0.40 3.14
C TYR A 86 2.78 -0.79 4.58
N ARG A 87 1.84 -0.09 5.20
CA ARG A 87 1.46 -0.35 6.59
C ARG A 87 0.86 -1.74 6.77
N LEU A 88 -0.05 -2.16 5.88
CA LEU A 88 -0.67 -3.49 5.96
C LEU A 88 0.37 -4.61 5.77
N MET A 89 1.35 -4.44 4.88
CA MET A 89 2.44 -5.39 4.67
C MET A 89 3.38 -5.44 5.88
N ARG A 90 3.79 -4.27 6.40
CA ARG A 90 4.61 -4.18 7.62
C ARG A 90 3.93 -4.85 8.81
N GLU A 91 2.63 -4.65 8.99
CA GLU A 91 1.82 -5.28 10.06
C GLU A 91 1.65 -6.81 9.91
N GLN A 92 2.09 -7.39 8.78
CA GLN A 92 2.19 -8.84 8.53
C GLN A 92 3.62 -9.37 8.74
N GLY A 93 4.57 -8.52 9.12
CA GLY A 93 5.97 -8.86 9.31
C GLY A 93 6.82 -8.76 8.03
N GLU A 94 6.27 -8.21 6.95
CA GLU A 94 7.01 -8.07 5.69
C GLU A 94 7.94 -6.86 5.73
N GLU A 95 9.16 -7.05 5.22
CA GLU A 95 10.14 -5.98 5.00
C GLU A 95 9.90 -5.35 3.64
N VAL A 96 9.00 -4.38 3.62
CA VAL A 96 8.64 -3.62 2.41
C VAL A 96 9.18 -2.21 2.45
N GLU A 97 9.34 -1.63 1.26
CA GLU A 97 9.81 -0.27 1.06
C GLU A 97 8.77 0.54 0.30
N LEU A 98 8.51 1.77 0.75
CA LEU A 98 7.73 2.74 -0.02
C LEU A 98 8.68 3.48 -0.97
N VAL A 99 8.38 3.45 -2.25
CA VAL A 99 9.18 4.11 -3.29
C VAL A 99 8.34 5.20 -3.97
N ILE A 100 8.96 6.35 -4.21
CA ILE A 100 8.39 7.46 -4.98
C ILE A 100 9.27 7.68 -6.21
N GLY A 101 8.63 7.83 -7.37
CA GLY A 101 9.32 8.07 -8.62
C GLY A 101 8.66 9.11 -9.51
N LEU A 102 9.43 9.63 -10.46
CA LEU A 102 8.99 10.56 -11.51
C LEU A 102 9.06 9.87 -12.88
N PRO A 103 8.21 10.25 -13.84
CA PRO A 103 8.35 9.75 -15.20
C PRO A 103 9.65 10.25 -15.84
N GLN A 104 10.34 9.40 -16.60
CA GLN A 104 11.60 9.74 -17.29
C GLN A 104 11.45 10.88 -18.31
N ASN A 105 10.27 11.02 -18.91
CA ASN A 105 9.93 12.09 -19.85
C ASN A 105 8.66 12.80 -19.36
N PRO A 106 8.76 13.73 -18.40
CA PRO A 106 7.60 14.36 -17.80
C PRO A 106 6.91 15.27 -18.83
N LYS A 107 5.72 14.87 -19.31
CA LYS A 107 4.76 15.82 -19.89
C LYS A 107 4.00 16.57 -18.78
N ASP A 108 3.96 15.96 -17.60
CA ASP A 108 3.32 16.41 -16.38
C ASP A 108 4.12 15.91 -15.16
N HIS A 109 4.23 16.72 -14.10
CA HIS A 109 5.00 16.44 -12.88
C HIS A 109 4.30 15.42 -11.96
N ILE A 110 3.72 14.36 -12.52
CA ILE A 110 2.94 13.39 -11.74
C ILE A 110 3.89 12.37 -11.13
N ALA A 111 4.37 12.68 -9.92
CA ALA A 111 5.05 11.69 -9.09
C ALA A 111 4.13 10.50 -8.79
N HIS A 112 4.68 9.30 -8.90
CA HIS A 112 4.02 8.06 -8.54
C HIS A 112 4.63 7.45 -7.29
N ALA A 113 3.83 6.69 -6.54
CA ALA A 113 4.28 6.02 -5.32
C ALA A 113 3.80 4.57 -5.36
N TRP A 114 4.71 3.64 -5.10
CA TRP A 114 4.46 2.21 -5.04
C TRP A 114 5.22 1.60 -3.86
N VAL A 115 4.98 0.31 -3.62
CA VAL A 115 5.63 -0.48 -2.58
C VAL A 115 6.42 -1.59 -3.25
N GLU A 116 7.62 -1.83 -2.76
CA GLU A 116 8.48 -2.93 -3.17
C GLU A 116 8.65 -3.92 -2.02
N LEU A 117 8.67 -5.22 -2.36
CA LEU A 117 9.05 -6.31 -1.46
C LEU A 117 10.29 -6.96 -2.07
N HIS A 118 11.43 -6.89 -1.37
CA HIS A 118 12.72 -7.37 -1.88
C HIS A 118 13.06 -6.84 -3.29
N GLY A 119 12.83 -5.53 -3.52
CA GLY A 119 13.04 -4.86 -4.81
C GLY A 119 12.00 -5.18 -5.90
N VAL A 120 10.98 -5.99 -5.58
CA VAL A 120 9.90 -6.33 -6.52
C VAL A 120 8.69 -5.45 -6.28
N ASP A 121 8.23 -4.75 -7.31
CA ASP A 121 7.00 -3.96 -7.29
C ASP A 121 5.75 -4.83 -6.99
N ILE A 122 5.07 -4.50 -5.90
CA ILE A 122 3.81 -5.12 -5.49
C ILE A 122 2.60 -4.19 -5.67
N GLY A 123 2.79 -2.97 -6.17
CA GLY A 123 1.77 -1.95 -6.35
C GLY A 123 1.68 -0.98 -5.17
N PRO A 124 0.53 -0.34 -4.93
CA PRO A 124 -0.75 -0.51 -5.62
C PRO A 124 -0.71 0.01 -7.06
N ALA A 125 -1.67 -0.42 -7.88
CA ALA A 125 -1.71 -0.06 -9.30
C ALA A 125 -1.72 1.47 -9.51
N PRO A 126 -1.01 2.00 -10.53
CA PRO A 126 -0.29 1.29 -11.60
C PRO A 126 1.05 0.61 -11.25
N GLY A 127 1.57 0.76 -10.03
CA GLY A 127 2.91 0.25 -9.68
C GLY A 127 4.03 1.13 -10.26
N ARG A 128 5.27 0.63 -10.29
CA ARG A 128 6.46 1.35 -10.78
C ARG A 128 6.30 1.87 -12.20
N GLY A 129 5.83 1.02 -13.13
CA GLY A 129 5.75 1.36 -14.54
C GLY A 129 7.10 1.85 -15.09
N GLY A 130 7.09 2.96 -15.84
CA GLY A 130 8.30 3.64 -16.35
C GLY A 130 8.83 4.76 -15.46
N HIS A 131 8.45 4.80 -14.18
CA HIS A 131 8.94 5.83 -13.25
C HIS A 131 10.34 5.49 -12.74
N GLU A 132 11.18 6.52 -12.67
CA GLU A 132 12.50 6.49 -12.07
C GLU A 132 12.39 6.92 -10.61
N GLU A 133 13.03 6.16 -9.72
CA GLU A 133 13.02 6.41 -8.28
C GLU A 133 13.70 7.73 -7.93
N ILE A 134 13.06 8.49 -7.04
CA ILE A 134 13.60 9.73 -6.47
C ILE A 134 13.66 9.71 -4.93
N ALA A 135 12.92 8.81 -4.28
CA ALA A 135 12.93 8.64 -2.84
C ALA A 135 12.46 7.24 -2.44
N ARG A 136 13.03 6.73 -1.35
CA ARG A 136 12.73 5.41 -0.76
C ARG A 136 12.66 5.49 0.75
N TYR A 137 11.73 4.74 1.33
CA TYR A 137 11.53 4.62 2.77
C TYR A 137 11.36 3.15 3.14
N GLY A 138 12.31 2.62 3.91
CA GLY A 138 12.34 1.25 4.44
C GLY A 138 12.08 1.23 5.93
#